data_AF-A0A2I0PP93-F1
#
_entry.id   AF-A0A2I0PP93-F1
#
_cell.length_a   1.000
_cell.length_b   1.000
_cell.length_c   1.000
_cell.angle_alpha   90.00
_cell.angle_beta   90.00
_cell.angle_gamma   90.00
#
_symmetry.space_group_name_H-M   'P 1'
#
loop_
_entity.id
_entity.type
_entity.pdbx_description
1 polymer ?
#
loop_
_entity_poly.entity_id
_entity_poly.type
_entity_poly.pdbx_seq_one_letter_code
_entity_poly.pdbx_strand_id
1 'polypeptide(L)'
;MQEHTMRKTDTVGEAAPTAHEASLLMGATMAISMIGIFLGIFFMFINIDTTIRVAAAILVGCVGFISFIRHSVYYRSDQIRMGWRQDHPEFQLEVGYANLALGIWALVAAALNWGLVCGVMLAIYATYLLCTLILHLTEAHAWEELHKTAHRSRAVRSVISTLFFVLVLFGFAAIAFAREGVLPFVQL
;
A
#
# COMPACT_ATOMS: atom_id res chain seq x y z
N MET A 1 -34.81 54.70 6.95
CA MET A 1 -35.58 53.85 6.02
C MET A 1 -34.63 52.77 5.52
N GLN A 2 -34.76 51.60 6.13
CA GLN A 2 -34.19 50.28 5.82
C GLN A 2 -32.69 50.16 5.47
N GLU A 3 -31.91 49.91 6.53
CA GLU A 3 -30.87 48.87 6.50
C GLU A 3 -31.52 47.53 6.12
N HIS A 4 -30.97 46.83 5.12
CA HIS A 4 -31.27 45.42 4.91
C HIS A 4 -29.98 44.65 4.60
N THR A 5 -29.41 44.12 5.68
CA THR A 5 -28.83 42.77 5.79
C THR A 5 -27.79 42.35 4.76
N MET A 6 -26.53 42.61 5.12
CA MET A 6 -25.44 41.66 4.91
C MET A 6 -25.88 40.27 5.40
N ARG A 7 -26.13 39.33 4.48
CA ARG A 7 -26.24 37.92 4.82
C ARG A 7 -24.83 37.37 4.97
N LYS A 8 -24.27 37.56 6.16
CA LYS A 8 -23.13 36.79 6.66
C LYS A 8 -23.61 35.35 6.74
N THR A 9 -23.37 34.56 5.70
CA THR A 9 -23.41 33.10 5.84
C THR A 9 -22.25 32.74 6.73
N ASP A 10 -22.57 32.52 8.00
CA ASP A 10 -21.70 31.83 8.94
C ASP A 10 -21.36 30.45 8.36
N THR A 11 -20.26 30.37 7.61
CA THR A 11 -19.56 29.11 7.45
C THR A 11 -18.96 28.81 8.81
N VAL A 12 -19.69 28.02 9.59
CA VAL A 12 -19.19 27.22 10.70
C VAL A 12 -17.77 26.80 10.36
N GLY A 13 -16.81 27.13 11.24
CA GLY A 13 -15.38 26.90 11.03
C GLY A 13 -15.09 25.45 10.67
N GLU A 14 -15.09 25.16 9.37
CA GLU A 14 -14.61 23.91 8.83
C GLU A 14 -13.10 23.94 9.05
N ALA A 15 -12.66 23.19 10.07
CA ALA A 15 -11.24 23.05 10.35
C ALA A 15 -10.53 22.67 9.05
N ALA A 16 -9.44 23.37 8.73
CA ALA A 16 -8.68 23.11 7.51
C ALA A 16 -8.43 21.59 7.40
N PRO A 17 -8.76 20.95 6.26
CA PRO A 17 -8.71 19.52 6.15
C PRO A 17 -7.28 19.03 6.44
N THR A 18 -7.16 18.05 7.34
CA THR A 18 -5.87 17.58 7.85
C THR A 18 -5.51 16.21 7.25
N ALA A 19 -4.22 15.88 7.28
CA ALA A 19 -3.72 14.57 6.84
C ALA A 19 -3.80 13.48 7.92
N HIS A 20 -4.55 13.71 9.01
CA HIS A 20 -4.45 12.91 10.24
C HIS A 20 -4.87 11.46 10.03
N GLU A 21 -6.05 11.23 9.48
CA GLU A 21 -6.64 9.90 9.29
C GLU A 21 -5.81 9.06 8.33
N ALA A 22 -5.42 9.63 7.19
CA ALA A 22 -4.57 8.94 6.22
C ALA A 22 -3.17 8.64 6.77
N SER A 23 -2.63 9.52 7.63
CA SER A 23 -1.33 9.27 8.27
C SER A 23 -1.40 8.14 9.30
N LEU A 24 -2.49 8.04 10.06
CA LEU A 24 -2.73 6.92 10.97
C LEU A 24 -2.88 5.61 10.19
N LEU A 25 -3.65 5.60 9.11
CA LEU A 25 -3.82 4.42 8.25
C LEU A 25 -2.50 4.02 7.59
N MET A 26 -1.68 4.97 7.14
CA MET A 26 -0.33 4.68 6.65
C MET A 26 0.56 4.08 7.75
N GLY A 27 0.51 4.61 8.97
CA GLY A 27 1.20 4.04 10.12
C GLY A 27 0.76 2.60 10.42
N ALA A 28 -0.54 2.34 10.38
CA ALA A 28 -1.12 1.01 10.54
C ALA A 28 -0.69 0.05 9.41
N THR A 29 -0.67 0.52 8.16
CA THR A 29 -0.11 -0.26 7.03
C THR A 29 1.33 -0.67 7.32
N MET A 30 2.19 0.27 7.72
CA MET A 30 3.59 -0.04 8.00
C MET A 30 3.75 -1.05 9.15
N ALA A 31 3.00 -0.87 10.25
CA ALA A 31 3.04 -1.78 11.39
C ALA A 31 2.58 -3.20 11.01
N ILE A 32 1.46 -3.32 10.30
CA ILE A 32 0.92 -4.61 9.87
C ILE A 32 1.84 -5.29 8.86
N SER A 33 2.44 -4.53 7.94
CA SER A 33 3.43 -5.10 7.03
C SER A 33 4.64 -5.63 7.78
N MET A 34 5.18 -4.92 8.77
CA MET A 34 6.30 -5.44 9.59
C MET A 34 5.92 -6.72 10.34
N ILE A 35 4.71 -6.79 10.90
CA ILE A 35 4.19 -8.00 11.55
C ILE A 35 4.10 -9.15 10.55
N GLY A 36 3.56 -8.90 9.35
CA GLY A 36 3.45 -9.90 8.30
C GLY A 36 4.81 -10.44 7.83
N ILE A 37 5.81 -9.57 7.69
CA ILE A 37 7.17 -9.96 7.34
C ILE A 37 7.78 -10.82 8.45
N PHE A 38 7.68 -10.36 9.70
CA PHE A 38 8.18 -11.10 10.85
C PHE A 38 7.54 -12.49 10.96
N LEU A 39 6.21 -12.58 10.89
CA LEU A 39 5.51 -13.84 10.98
C LEU A 39 5.80 -14.75 9.78
N GLY A 40 5.86 -14.21 8.57
CA GLY A 40 6.26 -14.97 7.38
C GLY A 40 7.65 -15.58 7.54
N ILE A 41 8.64 -14.79 7.97
CA ILE A 41 10.00 -15.30 8.21
C ILE A 41 10.01 -16.31 9.36
N PHE A 42 9.29 -16.06 10.45
CA PHE A 42 9.21 -16.97 11.59
C PHE A 42 8.65 -18.34 11.19
N PHE A 43 7.52 -18.36 10.47
CA PHE A 43 6.92 -19.61 10.01
C PHE A 43 7.78 -20.31 8.95
N MET A 44 8.70 -19.62 8.28
CA MET A 44 9.57 -20.24 7.28
C MET A 44 10.42 -21.35 7.89
N PHE A 45 10.80 -21.20 9.17
CA PHE A 45 11.56 -22.18 9.93
C PHE A 45 10.71 -23.30 10.54
N ILE A 46 9.38 -23.24 10.39
CA ILE A 46 8.43 -24.18 11.01
C ILE A 46 7.65 -24.93 9.94
N ASN A 47 6.98 -24.20 9.05
CA ASN A 47 6.11 -24.73 8.01
C ASN A 47 5.99 -23.72 6.85
N ILE A 48 6.49 -24.12 5.67
CA ILE A 48 6.49 -23.28 4.47
C ILE A 48 5.07 -22.97 3.98
N ASP A 49 4.13 -23.91 4.05
CA ASP A 49 2.75 -23.68 3.60
C ASP A 49 2.07 -22.59 4.46
N THR A 50 2.33 -22.59 5.77
CA THR A 50 1.88 -21.56 6.71
C THR A 50 2.53 -20.22 6.43
N THR A 51 3.83 -20.21 6.09
CA THR A 51 4.57 -19.00 5.69
C THR A 51 3.88 -18.29 4.55
N ILE A 52 3.61 -19.02 3.48
CA ILE A 52 3.03 -18.49 2.24
C ILE A 52 1.65 -17.88 2.53
N ARG A 53 0.82 -18.60 3.30
CA ARG A 53 -0.53 -18.15 3.66
C ARG A 53 -0.53 -16.92 4.55
N VAL A 54 0.30 -16.91 5.59
CA VAL A 54 0.40 -15.79 6.52
C VAL A 54 0.94 -14.56 5.80
N ALA A 55 1.96 -14.72 4.96
CA ALA A 55 2.50 -13.64 4.14
C ALA A 55 1.42 -13.09 3.20
N ALA A 56 0.71 -13.92 2.44
CA ALA A 56 -0.34 -13.47 1.53
C ALA A 56 -1.51 -12.79 2.28
N ALA A 57 -2.00 -13.39 3.37
CA ALA A 57 -3.10 -12.84 4.15
C ALA A 57 -2.77 -11.48 4.74
N ILE A 58 -1.56 -11.29 5.28
CA ILE A 58 -1.21 -10.05 5.97
C ILE A 58 -0.69 -9.01 4.98
N LEU A 59 0.32 -9.36 4.18
CA LEU A 59 1.06 -8.41 3.33
C LEU A 59 0.28 -7.97 2.08
N VAL A 60 -0.69 -8.76 1.63
CA VAL A 60 -1.58 -8.41 0.51
C VAL A 60 -2.99 -8.20 1.02
N GLY A 61 -3.52 -9.14 1.80
CA GLY A 61 -4.89 -9.10 2.32
C GLY A 61 -5.18 -7.90 3.22
N CYS A 62 -4.63 -7.90 4.42
CA CYS A 62 -4.84 -6.84 5.41
C CYS A 62 -4.32 -5.48 4.90
N VAL A 63 -3.12 -5.46 4.32
CA VAL A 63 -2.51 -4.23 3.76
C VAL A 63 -3.36 -3.65 2.62
N GLY A 64 -3.87 -4.49 1.71
CA GLY A 64 -4.76 -4.08 0.63
C GLY A 64 -6.07 -3.49 1.15
N PHE A 65 -6.67 -4.11 2.17
CA PHE A 65 -7.90 -3.59 2.79
C PHE A 65 -7.68 -2.22 3.48
N ILE A 66 -6.58 -2.05 4.20
CA ILE A 66 -6.24 -0.76 4.83
C ILE A 66 -5.95 0.30 3.77
N SER A 67 -5.25 -0.09 2.69
CA SER A 67 -4.97 0.81 1.57
C SER A 67 -6.25 1.21 0.84
N PHE A 68 -7.21 0.32 0.67
CA PHE A 68 -8.54 0.65 0.17
C PHE A 68 -9.23 1.71 1.04
N ILE A 69 -9.27 1.52 2.36
CA ILE A 69 -9.88 2.50 3.27
C ILE A 69 -9.18 3.87 3.13
N ARG A 70 -7.84 3.88 3.08
CA ARG A 70 -7.06 5.11 2.92
C ARG A 70 -7.35 5.83 1.59
N HIS A 71 -7.37 5.11 0.48
CA HIS A 71 -7.47 5.70 -0.86
C HIS A 71 -8.92 5.94 -1.30
N SER A 72 -9.90 5.18 -0.82
CA SER A 72 -11.30 5.32 -1.21
C SER A 72 -12.16 6.08 -0.20
N VAL A 73 -11.97 5.84 1.10
CA VAL A 73 -12.79 6.48 2.16
C VAL A 73 -12.15 7.79 2.61
N TYR A 74 -10.85 7.79 2.89
CA TYR A 74 -10.11 8.96 3.36
C TYR A 74 -9.30 9.66 2.26
N TYR A 75 -9.80 9.62 1.02
CA TYR A 75 -9.08 10.11 -0.16
C TYR A 75 -8.61 11.56 0.00
N ARG A 76 -9.44 12.47 0.55
CA ARG A 76 -9.09 13.88 0.80
C ARG A 76 -7.92 14.03 1.78
N SER A 77 -7.99 13.32 2.91
CA SER A 77 -6.92 13.30 3.93
C SER A 77 -5.61 12.74 3.33
N ASP A 78 -5.74 11.73 2.47
CA ASP A 78 -4.60 11.09 1.81
C ASP A 78 -3.98 11.96 0.70
N GLN A 79 -4.76 12.73 -0.04
CA GLN A 79 -4.25 13.75 -0.97
C GLN A 79 -3.38 14.77 -0.25
N ILE A 80 -3.86 15.29 0.89
CA ILE A 80 -3.11 16.24 1.71
C ILE A 80 -1.82 15.61 2.22
N ARG A 81 -1.87 14.36 2.69
CA ARG A 81 -0.68 13.60 3.13
C ARG A 81 0.36 13.47 2.01
N MET A 82 -0.09 13.21 0.78
CA MET A 82 0.77 13.07 -0.40
C MET A 82 1.23 14.43 -0.96
N GLY A 83 0.64 15.54 -0.51
CA GLY A 83 0.87 16.86 -1.09
C GLY A 83 0.28 17.00 -2.49
N TRP A 84 -0.71 16.18 -2.82
CA TRP A 84 -1.43 16.21 -4.09
C TRP A 84 -2.65 17.12 -3.97
N ARG A 85 -2.98 17.80 -5.07
CA ARG A 85 -4.30 18.42 -5.28
C ARG A 85 -4.86 17.83 -6.56
N GLN A 86 -5.91 17.03 -6.41
CA GLN A 86 -6.69 16.52 -7.55
C GLN A 86 -8.11 17.02 -7.38
N ASP A 87 -8.65 17.67 -8.40
CA ASP A 87 -10.05 18.14 -8.42
C ASP A 87 -11.04 16.97 -8.53
N HIS A 88 -10.54 15.83 -9.03
CA HIS A 88 -11.27 14.66 -9.47
C HIS A 88 -10.70 13.41 -8.75
N PRO A 89 -11.47 12.77 -7.83
CA PRO A 89 -10.95 11.71 -6.95
C PRO A 89 -10.95 10.31 -7.57
N GLU A 90 -11.41 10.16 -8.81
CA GLU A 90 -11.66 8.87 -9.46
C GLU A 90 -10.39 8.02 -9.53
N PHE A 91 -9.24 8.63 -9.84
CA PHE A 91 -7.95 7.95 -9.85
C PHE A 91 -7.61 7.31 -8.49
N GLN A 92 -7.84 8.05 -7.40
CA GLN A 92 -7.54 7.56 -6.06
C GLN A 92 -8.53 6.48 -5.62
N LEU A 93 -9.79 6.60 -6.03
CA LEU A 93 -10.80 5.57 -5.83
C LEU A 93 -10.43 4.29 -6.57
N GLU A 94 -9.99 4.37 -7.82
CA GLU A 94 -9.51 3.23 -8.62
C GLU A 94 -8.33 2.52 -7.96
N VAL A 95 -7.35 3.29 -7.46
CA VAL A 95 -6.22 2.76 -6.68
C VAL A 95 -6.73 2.01 -5.44
N GLY A 96 -7.70 2.56 -4.73
CA GLY A 96 -8.32 1.89 -3.59
C GLY A 96 -9.06 0.60 -3.98
N TYR A 97 -9.84 0.61 -5.05
CA TYR A 97 -10.56 -0.57 -5.54
C TYR A 97 -9.61 -1.69 -6.01
N ALA A 98 -8.50 -1.33 -6.67
CA ALA A 98 -7.46 -2.30 -7.02
C ALA A 98 -6.87 -2.97 -5.78
N ASN A 99 -6.54 -2.18 -4.74
CA ASN A 99 -6.05 -2.73 -3.47
C ASN A 99 -7.09 -3.63 -2.77
N LEU A 100 -8.38 -3.26 -2.81
CA LEU A 100 -9.45 -4.09 -2.26
C LEU A 100 -9.57 -5.42 -3.00
N ALA A 101 -9.58 -5.39 -4.33
CA ALA A 101 -9.70 -6.58 -5.16
C ALA A 101 -8.55 -7.56 -4.90
N LEU A 102 -7.32 -7.06 -4.86
CA LEU A 102 -6.15 -7.88 -4.52
C LEU A 102 -6.22 -8.38 -3.07
N GLY A 103 -6.62 -7.54 -2.13
CA GLY A 103 -6.71 -7.90 -0.72
C GLY A 103 -7.73 -9.01 -0.46
N ILE A 104 -8.94 -8.91 -1.03
CA ILE A 104 -10.00 -9.92 -0.86
C ILE A 104 -9.52 -11.29 -1.37
N TRP A 105 -8.98 -11.35 -2.58
CA TRP A 105 -8.55 -12.63 -3.16
C TRP A 105 -7.35 -13.23 -2.44
N ALA A 106 -6.44 -12.42 -1.90
CA ALA A 106 -5.36 -12.91 -1.06
C ALA A 106 -5.87 -13.52 0.26
N LEU A 107 -6.87 -12.90 0.91
CA LEU A 107 -7.49 -13.43 2.12
C LEU A 107 -8.24 -14.74 1.84
N VAL A 108 -9.01 -14.79 0.74
CA VAL A 108 -9.72 -16.00 0.31
C VAL A 108 -8.74 -17.14 0.02
N ALA A 109 -7.69 -16.88 -0.75
CA ALA A 109 -6.68 -17.89 -1.06
C ALA A 109 -5.99 -18.42 0.20
N ALA A 110 -5.67 -17.54 1.16
CA ALA A 110 -5.05 -17.95 2.42
C ALA A 110 -6.00 -18.75 3.32
N ALA A 111 -7.28 -18.37 3.38
CA ALA A 111 -8.31 -19.06 4.14
C ALA A 111 -8.61 -20.46 3.58
N LEU A 112 -8.65 -20.59 2.25
CA LEU A 112 -8.91 -21.85 1.55
C LEU A 112 -7.66 -22.71 1.30
N ASN A 113 -6.50 -22.29 1.82
CA ASN A 113 -5.24 -23.02 1.74
C ASN A 113 -4.75 -23.23 0.28
N TRP A 114 -4.93 -22.23 -0.58
CA TRP A 114 -4.50 -22.26 -1.97
C TRP A 114 -3.06 -21.73 -2.10
N GLY A 115 -2.06 -22.58 -1.83
CA GLY A 115 -0.64 -22.19 -1.78
C GLY A 115 -0.15 -21.49 -3.05
N LEU A 116 -0.37 -22.09 -4.22
CA LEU A 116 -0.04 -21.48 -5.51
C LEU A 116 -0.72 -20.12 -5.72
N VAL A 117 -2.02 -20.00 -5.41
CA VAL A 117 -2.76 -18.74 -5.57
C VAL A 117 -2.23 -17.68 -4.62
N CYS A 118 -1.88 -18.03 -3.38
CA CYS A 118 -1.20 -17.12 -2.45
C CYS A 118 0.12 -16.59 -3.03
N GLY A 119 0.93 -17.48 -3.64
CA GLY A 119 2.14 -17.09 -4.36
C GLY A 119 1.90 -16.12 -5.51
N VAL A 120 0.87 -16.38 -6.32
CA VAL A 120 0.46 -15.49 -7.41
C VAL A 120 0.01 -14.13 -6.88
N MET A 121 -0.78 -14.09 -5.80
CA MET A 121 -1.22 -12.83 -5.19
C MET A 121 -0.05 -12.01 -4.65
N LEU A 122 0.93 -12.66 -4.02
CA LEU A 122 2.17 -12.01 -3.58
C LEU A 122 2.95 -11.42 -4.76
N ALA A 123 3.09 -12.16 -5.87
CA ALA A 123 3.77 -11.70 -7.08
C ALA A 123 3.04 -10.54 -7.77
N ILE A 124 1.71 -10.60 -7.86
CA ILE A 124 0.89 -9.53 -8.43
C ILE A 124 1.04 -8.26 -7.58
N TYR A 125 0.97 -8.38 -6.25
CA TYR A 125 1.12 -7.23 -5.37
C TYR A 125 2.55 -6.66 -5.39
N ALA A 126 3.57 -7.51 -5.48
CA ALA A 126 4.95 -7.09 -5.69
C ALA A 126 5.10 -6.30 -7.01
N THR A 127 4.48 -6.78 -8.09
CA THR A 127 4.47 -6.11 -9.39
C THR A 127 3.76 -4.77 -9.34
N TYR A 128 2.62 -4.72 -8.64
CA TYR A 128 1.89 -3.47 -8.39
C TYR A 128 2.77 -2.45 -7.67
N LEU A 129 3.46 -2.84 -6.59
CA LEU A 129 4.39 -1.96 -5.89
C LEU A 129 5.66 -1.64 -6.69
N LEU A 130 6.08 -2.52 -7.60
CA LEU A 130 7.18 -2.23 -8.53
C LEU A 130 6.80 -1.09 -9.49
N CYS A 131 5.56 -1.04 -9.98
CA CYS A 131 5.07 0.12 -10.73
C CYS A 131 5.08 1.39 -9.87
N THR A 132 4.69 1.32 -8.60
CA THR A 132 4.81 2.44 -7.66
C THR A 132 6.27 2.85 -7.40
N LEU A 133 7.19 1.89 -7.33
CA LEU A 133 8.63 2.16 -7.20
C LEU A 133 9.16 2.93 -8.41
N ILE A 134 8.74 2.58 -9.62
CA ILE A 134 9.09 3.31 -10.83
C ILE A 134 8.59 4.75 -10.74
N LEU A 135 7.36 4.98 -10.27
CA LEU A 135 6.85 6.34 -10.04
C LEU A 135 7.71 7.11 -9.03
N HIS A 136 8.04 6.51 -7.88
CA HIS A 136 8.92 7.15 -6.90
C HIS A 136 10.31 7.48 -7.45
N LEU A 137 10.87 6.63 -8.33
CA LEU A 137 12.14 6.89 -9.00
C LEU A 137 12.02 8.05 -9.99
N THR A 138 10.95 8.10 -10.78
CA THR A 138 10.71 9.22 -11.71
C THR A 138 10.51 10.55 -10.99
N GLU A 139 9.78 10.54 -9.87
CA GLU A 139 9.62 11.72 -9.01
C GLU A 139 10.98 12.12 -8.41
N ALA A 140 11.73 11.18 -7.82
CA ALA A 140 13.02 11.47 -7.21
C ALA A 140 14.00 12.11 -8.21
N HIS A 141 14.01 11.64 -9.46
CA HIS A 141 14.84 12.21 -10.52
C HIS A 141 14.39 13.62 -10.93
N ALA A 142 13.10 13.84 -11.13
CA ALA A 142 12.56 15.16 -11.48
C ALA A 142 12.82 16.22 -10.39
N TRP A 143 12.83 15.84 -9.12
CA TRP A 143 13.12 16.74 -8.01
C TRP A 143 14.62 17.00 -7.78
N GLU A 144 15.50 16.13 -8.30
CA GLU A 144 16.95 16.35 -8.27
C GLU A 144 17.35 17.58 -9.09
N GLU A 145 16.63 17.87 -10.17
CA GLU A 145 16.83 19.09 -10.97
C GLU A 145 16.45 20.38 -10.20
N LEU A 146 15.53 20.31 -9.23
CA LEU A 146 14.89 21.47 -8.59
C LEU A 146 15.49 21.93 -7.23
N HIS A 147 16.66 21.41 -6.82
CA HIS A 147 17.49 21.95 -5.72
C HIS A 147 16.79 22.21 -4.35
N LYS A 148 15.78 21.42 -3.95
CA LYS A 148 15.16 21.50 -2.60
C LYS A 148 15.49 20.28 -1.73
N THR A 149 16.36 20.45 -0.74
CA THR A 149 16.89 19.40 0.14
C THR A 149 15.84 18.60 0.94
N ALA A 150 14.75 19.24 1.40
CA ALA A 150 13.71 18.57 2.19
C ALA A 150 12.87 17.56 1.38
N HIS A 151 12.63 17.85 0.09
CA HIS A 151 11.87 16.96 -0.80
C HIS A 151 12.69 15.73 -1.21
N ARG A 152 14.01 15.88 -1.34
CA ARG A 152 14.95 14.79 -1.65
C ARG A 152 14.93 13.68 -0.60
N SER A 153 14.98 14.03 0.69
CA SER A 153 14.96 13.03 1.77
C SER A 153 13.67 12.22 1.77
N ARG A 154 12.52 12.86 1.51
CA ARG A 154 11.22 12.17 1.39
C ARG A 154 11.19 11.22 0.19
N ALA A 155 11.65 11.66 -0.98
CA ALA A 155 11.68 10.85 -2.18
C ALA A 155 12.57 9.61 -2.01
N VAL A 156 13.80 9.79 -1.50
CA VAL A 156 14.74 8.69 -1.22
C VAL A 156 14.14 7.70 -0.22
N ARG A 157 13.52 8.19 0.87
CA ARG A 157 12.85 7.32 1.85
C ARG A 157 11.75 6.49 1.20
N SER A 158 10.95 7.09 0.32
CA SER A 158 9.87 6.39 -0.39
C SER A 158 10.40 5.30 -1.33
N VAL A 159 11.46 5.59 -2.08
CA VAL A 159 12.14 4.63 -2.96
C VAL A 159 12.67 3.45 -2.15
N ILE A 160 13.43 3.70 -1.09
CA ILE A 160 14.03 2.64 -0.26
C ILE A 160 12.94 1.78 0.39
N SER A 161 11.91 2.39 0.99
CA SER A 161 10.85 1.61 1.63
C SER A 161 10.07 0.78 0.62
N THR A 162 9.78 1.32 -0.56
CA THR A 162 9.02 0.59 -1.59
C THR A 162 9.86 -0.55 -2.17
N LEU A 163 11.14 -0.30 -2.47
CA LEU A 163 12.07 -1.33 -2.93
C LEU A 163 12.17 -2.49 -1.93
N PHE A 164 12.29 -2.17 -0.64
CA PHE A 164 12.31 -3.20 0.41
C PHE A 164 11.05 -4.08 0.37
N PHE A 165 9.86 -3.51 0.31
CA PHE A 165 8.62 -4.29 0.23
C PHE A 165 8.50 -5.11 -1.05
N VAL A 166 8.91 -4.55 -2.20
CA VAL A 166 8.94 -5.27 -3.48
C VAL A 166 9.81 -6.52 -3.38
N LEU A 167 11.03 -6.39 -2.85
CA LEU A 167 11.96 -7.51 -2.69
C LEU A 167 11.40 -8.58 -1.74
N VAL A 168 10.81 -8.16 -0.62
CA VAL A 168 10.23 -9.10 0.35
C VAL A 168 9.04 -9.86 -0.24
N LEU A 169 8.13 -9.18 -0.92
CA LEU A 169 6.97 -9.83 -1.56
C LEU A 169 7.40 -10.79 -2.66
N PHE A 170 8.35 -10.40 -3.53
CA PHE A 170 8.90 -11.33 -4.53
C PHE A 170 9.63 -12.51 -3.88
N GLY A 171 10.31 -12.30 -2.75
CA GLY A 171 10.94 -13.37 -1.98
C GLY A 171 9.91 -14.42 -1.52
N PHE A 172 8.82 -13.99 -0.90
CA PHE A 172 7.75 -14.92 -0.49
C PHE A 172 7.04 -15.56 -1.69
N ALA A 173 6.83 -14.84 -2.79
CA ALA A 173 6.27 -15.40 -4.01
C ALA A 173 7.17 -16.49 -4.60
N ALA A 174 8.49 -16.26 -4.65
CA ALA A 174 9.46 -17.24 -5.13
C ALA A 174 9.47 -18.51 -4.27
N ILE A 175 9.36 -18.36 -2.94
CA ILE A 175 9.21 -19.50 -2.02
C ILE A 175 7.94 -20.28 -2.33
N ALA A 176 6.81 -19.60 -2.57
CA ALA A 176 5.56 -20.26 -2.94
C ALA A 176 5.68 -21.04 -4.27
N PHE A 177 6.30 -20.46 -5.29
CA PHE A 177 6.48 -21.12 -6.58
C PHE A 177 7.45 -22.30 -6.52
N ALA A 178 8.52 -22.21 -5.72
CA ALA A 178 9.41 -23.34 -5.48
C ALA A 178 8.69 -24.47 -4.72
N ARG A 179 7.88 -24.12 -3.71
CA ARG A 179 7.11 -25.09 -2.92
C ARG A 179 6.10 -25.87 -3.76
N GLU A 180 5.46 -25.20 -4.72
CA GLU A 180 4.46 -25.80 -5.61
C GLU A 180 5.09 -26.46 -6.86
N GLY A 181 6.42 -26.52 -6.95
CA GLY A 181 7.13 -27.17 -8.06
C GLY A 181 7.04 -26.42 -9.40
N VAL A 182 6.67 -25.14 -9.39
CA VAL A 182 6.59 -24.29 -10.60
C VAL A 182 7.98 -23.87 -11.08
N LEU A 183 8.94 -23.72 -10.16
CA LEU A 183 10.34 -23.42 -10.49
C LEU A 183 11.11 -24.73 -10.70
N PRO A 184 11.49 -25.09 -11.94
CA PRO A 184 12.04 -26.42 -12.25
C PRO A 184 13.41 -26.71 -11.61
N PHE A 185 14.08 -25.70 -11.06
CA PHE A 185 15.44 -25.82 -10.50
C PHE A 185 15.51 -25.65 -8.98
N VAL A 186 14.38 -25.43 -8.28
CA VAL A 186 14.34 -25.18 -6.84
C VAL A 186 13.20 -25.97 -6.20
N GLN A 187 13.52 -26.95 -5.36
CA GLN A 187 12.54 -27.73 -4.58
C GLN A 187 12.71 -27.41 -3.09
N LEU A 188 11.61 -27.02 -2.42
CA LEU A 188 11.52 -26.66 -1.00
C LEU A 188 10.53 -27.55 -0.24
#